data_AF-A0AA43IHC5-F1
#
_entry.id   AF-A0AA43IHC5-F1
#
_cell.length_a   1.000
_cell.length_b   1.000
_cell.length_c   1.000
_cell.angle_alpha   90.00
_cell.angle_beta   90.00
_cell.angle_gamma   90.00
#
_symmetry.space_group_name_H-M   'P 1'
#
loop_
_entity.id
_entity.type
_entity.pdbx_description
1 polymer ?
#
loop_
_entity_poly.entity_id
_entity_poly.type
_entity_poly.pdbx_seq_one_letter_code
_entity_poly.pdbx_strand_id
1 'polypeptide(L)'
;FESEMAAFGLNFCHGLGLGLHERPLISRLNSFKDTYELKAGMVFAVETFCPAKDGVSAARIEEEVVLTPDGAKVITLFPAQELPIANKY
;
A
#
# COMPACT_ATOMS: atom_id res chain seq x y z
N PHE A 1 14.51 -4.80 -1.00
CA PHE A 1 14.96 -4.53 0.38
C PHE A 1 15.86 -5.66 0.83
N GLU A 2 16.78 -5.39 1.74
CA GLU A 2 17.70 -6.39 2.28
C GLU A 2 17.03 -7.33 3.30
N SER A 3 15.90 -6.91 3.88
CA SER A 3 15.10 -7.72 4.81
C SER A 3 13.63 -7.28 4.84
N GLU A 4 12.74 -8.10 5.39
CA GLU A 4 11.33 -7.73 5.62
C GLU A 4 11.21 -6.56 6.62
N MET A 5 12.14 -6.45 7.58
CA MET A 5 12.20 -5.31 8.50
C MET A 5 12.60 -4.03 7.76
N ALA A 6 13.56 -4.09 6.84
CA ALA A 6 13.93 -2.94 6.01
C ALA A 6 12.83 -2.56 5.00
N ALA A 7 11.95 -3.50 4.62
CA ALA A 7 10.78 -3.22 3.78
C ALA A 7 9.61 -2.63 4.58
N PHE A 8 9.58 -2.83 5.89
CA PHE A 8 8.49 -2.39 6.76
C PHE A 8 8.38 -0.87 6.79
N GLY A 9 7.16 -0.35 6.65
CA GLY A 9 6.90 1.09 6.49
C GLY A 9 7.09 1.62 5.06
N LEU A 10 7.70 0.85 4.17
CA LEU A 10 7.92 1.22 2.76
C LEU A 10 7.07 0.37 1.80
N ASN A 11 6.74 -0.87 2.19
CA ASN A 11 5.82 -1.75 1.46
C ASN A 11 4.93 -2.49 2.46
N PHE A 12 3.69 -2.01 2.61
CA PHE A 12 2.68 -2.68 3.42
C PHE A 12 1.28 -2.34 2.89
N CYS A 13 0.25 -2.92 3.49
CA CYS A 13 -1.12 -2.44 3.34
C CYS A 13 -1.70 -2.19 4.73
N HIS A 14 -2.71 -1.34 4.84
CA HIS A 14 -3.44 -1.19 6.08
C HIS A 14 -4.93 -1.02 5.82
N GLY A 15 -5.75 -1.32 6.82
CA GLY A 15 -7.18 -1.01 6.78
C GLY A 15 -7.39 0.50 6.63
N LEU A 16 -8.45 0.87 5.95
CA LEU A 16 -8.86 2.26 5.75
C LEU A 16 -10.36 2.40 6.03
N GLY A 17 -10.72 3.42 6.81
CA GLY A 17 -12.10 3.65 7.24
C GLY A 17 -12.32 5.09 7.66
N LEU A 18 -12.69 5.31 8.92
CA LEU A 18 -12.79 6.65 9.49
C LEU A 18 -11.41 7.17 9.96
N GLY A 19 -10.54 6.27 10.37
CA GLY A 19 -9.13 6.53 10.64
C GLY A 19 -8.29 6.41 9.38
N LEU A 20 -7.16 7.14 9.36
CA LEU A 20 -6.18 7.06 8.27
C LEU A 20 -5.52 5.68 8.21
N HIS A 21 -5.09 5.15 9.36
CA HIS A 21 -4.49 3.82 9.47
C HIS A 21 -5.32 2.95 10.43
N GLU A 22 -6.04 2.00 9.87
CA GLU A 22 -6.82 1.02 10.62
C GLU A 22 -6.23 -0.39 10.49
N ARG A 23 -6.70 -1.31 11.34
CA ARG A 23 -6.33 -2.72 11.23
C ARG A 23 -7.14 -3.39 10.11
N PRO A 24 -6.61 -4.47 9.52
CA PRO A 24 -5.29 -5.06 9.77
C PRO A 24 -4.16 -4.28 9.09
N LEU A 25 -2.95 -4.38 9.66
CA LEU A 25 -1.73 -4.07 8.94
C LEU A 25 -1.26 -5.34 8.23
N ILE A 26 -1.06 -5.28 6.92
CA ILE A 26 -0.68 -6.38 6.06
C ILE A 26 0.77 -6.18 5.63
N SER A 27 1.67 -7.05 6.07
CA SER A 27 3.07 -7.04 5.69
C SER A 27 3.64 -8.45 5.80
N ARG A 28 4.59 -8.77 4.92
CA ARG A 28 5.35 -10.02 5.00
C ARG A 28 6.10 -10.17 6.33
N LEU A 29 6.40 -9.05 7.01
CA LEU A 29 7.06 -9.07 8.33
C LEU A 29 6.20 -9.74 9.41
N ASN A 30 4.88 -9.52 9.41
CA ASN A 30 4.00 -9.88 10.53
C ASN A 30 2.83 -10.79 10.15
N SER A 31 2.25 -10.68 8.95
CA SER A 31 0.98 -11.33 8.61
C SER A 31 1.06 -12.86 8.55
N PHE A 32 2.26 -13.43 8.40
CA PHE A 32 2.47 -14.89 8.49
C PHE A 32 2.51 -15.43 9.91
N LYS A 33 2.73 -14.56 10.91
CA LYS A 33 2.76 -14.92 12.33
C LYS A 33 1.44 -14.55 13.00
N ASP A 34 0.98 -13.33 12.77
CA ASP A 34 -0.24 -12.76 13.31
C ASP A 34 -1.26 -12.58 12.19
N THR A 35 -1.95 -13.67 11.87
CA THR A 35 -2.89 -13.69 10.73
C THR A 35 -4.18 -12.92 11.02
N TYR A 36 -4.73 -12.30 9.98
CA TYR A 36 -6.06 -11.70 9.96
C TYR A 36 -6.87 -12.28 8.82
N GLU A 37 -8.12 -12.66 9.10
CA GLU A 37 -9.06 -13.09 8.06
C GLU A 37 -9.55 -11.87 7.28
N LEU A 38 -9.40 -11.90 5.95
CA LEU A 38 -9.89 -10.85 5.07
C LEU A 38 -11.34 -11.15 4.66
N LYS A 39 -12.21 -10.15 4.75
CA LYS A 39 -13.65 -10.27 4.48
C LYS A 39 -14.09 -9.26 3.43
N ALA A 40 -15.04 -9.66 2.58
CA ALA A 40 -15.67 -8.74 1.64
C ALA A 40 -16.24 -7.52 2.39
N GLY A 41 -16.09 -6.35 1.79
CA GLY A 41 -16.43 -5.05 2.37
C GLY A 41 -15.29 -4.36 3.14
N MET A 42 -14.21 -5.06 3.47
CA MET A 42 -13.00 -4.40 4.00
C MET A 42 -12.35 -3.52 2.94
N VAL A 43 -11.84 -2.36 3.35
CA VAL A 43 -11.10 -1.44 2.49
C VAL A 43 -9.67 -1.35 2.99
N PHE A 44 -8.73 -1.34 2.05
CA PHE A 44 -7.30 -1.25 2.33
C PHE A 44 -6.66 -0.18 1.48
N ALA A 45 -5.71 0.54 2.06
CA ALA A 45 -4.68 1.22 1.30
C ALA A 45 -3.54 0.23 1.05
N VAL A 46 -3.16 0.04 -0.22
CA VAL A 46 -2.09 -0.85 -0.66
C VAL A 46 -0.97 0.02 -1.21
N GLU A 47 0.16 0.04 -0.52
CA GLU A 47 1.21 1.02 -0.78
C GLU A 47 2.57 0.39 -1.06
N THR A 48 3.32 1.04 -1.95
CA THR A 48 4.67 0.65 -2.34
C THR A 48 5.59 1.86 -2.46
N PHE A 49 6.88 1.60 -2.29
CA PHE A 49 7.95 2.56 -2.40
C PHE A 49 9.07 2.01 -3.27
N CYS A 50 9.53 2.84 -4.22
CA CYS A 50 10.65 2.55 -5.10
C CYS A 50 11.65 3.73 -5.07
N PRO A 51 12.85 3.56 -4.50
CA PRO A 51 13.87 4.61 -4.51
C PRO A 51 14.48 4.75 -5.91
N ALA A 52 14.82 5.98 -6.29
CA ALA A 52 15.62 6.25 -7.47
C ALA A 52 17.11 6.00 -7.19
N LYS A 53 17.91 5.89 -8.27
CA LYS A 53 19.36 5.65 -8.17
C LYS A 53 20.18 6.87 -7.74
N ASP A 54 19.56 8.06 -7.73
CA ASP A 54 20.21 9.33 -7.36
C ASP A 54 20.38 9.50 -5.83
N GLY A 55 19.78 8.60 -5.04
CA GLY A 55 19.88 8.60 -3.58
C GLY A 55 19.02 9.65 -2.87
N VAL A 56 18.22 10.43 -3.60
CA VAL A 56 17.40 11.52 -3.03
C VAL A 56 15.96 11.52 -3.53
N SER A 57 15.69 10.89 -4.67
CA SER A 57 14.35 10.82 -5.25
C SER A 57 13.73 9.43 -5.02
N ALA A 58 12.41 9.35 -5.03
CA ALA A 58 11.67 8.11 -4.94
C ALA A 58 10.25 8.25 -5.53
N ALA A 59 9.66 7.12 -5.90
CA ALA A 59 8.23 7.02 -6.20
C ALA A 59 7.54 6.28 -5.05
N ARG A 60 6.41 6.83 -4.60
CA ARG A 60 5.48 6.15 -3.70
C ARG A 60 4.12 6.12 -4.36
N ILE A 61 3.53 4.94 -4.46
CA ILE A 61 2.19 4.75 -5.02
C ILE A 61 1.36 4.01 -3.99
N GLU A 62 0.13 4.45 -3.84
CA GLU A 62 -0.86 3.92 -2.92
C GLU A 62 -2.18 3.82 -3.67
N GLU A 63 -2.78 2.65 -3.62
CA GLU A 63 -4.07 2.35 -4.24
C GLU A 63 -5.02 1.87 -3.15
N GLU A 64 -6.17 2.50 -3.04
CA GLU A 64 -7.27 2.04 -2.21
C GLU A 64 -8.02 0.92 -2.94
N VAL A 65 -8.22 -0.19 -2.24
CA VAL A 65 -8.98 -1.33 -2.74
C VAL A 65 -10.10 -1.69 -1.77
N VAL A 66 -11.26 -2.03 -2.31
CA VAL A 66 -12.32 -2.72 -1.57
C VAL A 66 -12.25 -4.21 -1.88
N LEU A 67 -12.29 -5.05 -0.85
CA LEU A 67 -12.39 -6.48 -1.04
C LEU A 67 -13.83 -6.85 -1.39
N THR A 68 -14.02 -7.56 -2.49
CA THR A 68 -15.30 -8.10 -2.94
C THR A 68 -15.28 -9.63 -2.87
N PRO A 69 -16.42 -10.32 -2.98
CA PRO A 69 -16.44 -11.78 -3.07
C PRO A 69 -15.58 -12.35 -4.20
N ASP A 70 -15.40 -11.59 -5.29
CA ASP A 70 -14.64 -12.00 -6.48
C ASP A 70 -13.16 -11.54 -6.45
N GLY A 71 -12.74 -10.88 -5.37
CA GLY A 71 -11.38 -10.36 -5.19
C GLY A 71 -11.32 -8.85 -4.91
N ALA A 72 -10.12 -8.30 -4.86
CA ALA A 72 -9.91 -6.88 -4.59
C ALA A 72 -10.25 -6.03 -5.83
N LYS A 73 -10.96 -4.92 -5.61
CA LYS A 73 -11.29 -3.93 -6.63
C LYS A 73 -10.68 -2.58 -6.25
N VAL A 74 -9.89 -2.00 -7.15
CA VAL A 74 -9.35 -0.64 -7.01
C VAL A 74 -10.48 0.38 -7.03
N ILE A 75 -10.45 1.31 -6.08
CA ILE A 75 -11.41 2.43 -5.97
C ILE A 75 -10.74 3.80 -6.07
N THR A 76 -9.41 3.86 -6.06
CA THR A 76 -8.65 5.06 -6.42
C THR A 76 -9.00 5.51 -7.82
N LEU A 77 -9.28 6.81 -7.98
CA LEU A 77 -9.61 7.41 -9.28
C LEU A 77 -8.48 8.28 -9.83
N PHE A 78 -7.45 8.54 -9.02
CA PHE A 78 -6.28 9.27 -9.47
C PHE A 78 -5.53 8.43 -10.51
N PRO A 79 -5.09 9.02 -11.65
CA PRO A 79 -4.46 8.27 -12.74
C PRO A 79 -3.00 7.91 -12.42
N ALA A 80 -2.78 7.02 -11.45
CA ALA A 80 -1.45 6.65 -10.97
C ALA A 80 -0.56 5.97 -12.04
N GLN A 81 -1.15 5.52 -13.15
CA GLN A 81 -0.44 4.97 -14.30
C GLN A 81 0.30 6.05 -15.09
N GLU A 82 -0.17 7.30 -15.04
CA GLU A 82 0.41 8.46 -15.71
C GLU A 82 0.64 9.58 -14.69
N LEU A 83 1.76 9.49 -13.97
CA LEU A 83 2.05 10.41 -12.88
C LEU A 83 2.42 11.82 -13.40
N PRO A 84 1.79 12.88 -12.87
CA PRO A 84 2.17 14.24 -13.20
C PRO A 84 3.51 14.60 -12.55
N ILE A 85 4.35 15.31 -13.31
CA ILE A 85 5.58 15.91 -12.79
C ILE A 85 5.21 17.25 -12.12
N ALA A 86 5.21 17.27 -10.79
CA ALA A 86 4.83 18.46 -10.03
C ALA A 86 5.87 19.60 -10.16
N ASN A 87 7.15 19.27 -10.34
CA ASN A 87 8.24 20.21 -10.62
C ASN A 87 9.27 19.55 -11.54
N LYS A 88 9.73 20.30 -12.55
CA LYS A 88 10.89 19.89 -13.33
C LYS A 88 12.14 20.02 -12.45
N TYR A 89 12.92 18.94 -12.39
CA TYR A 89 14.28 18.95 -11.85
C TYR A 89 15.22 19.71 -12.79
#